data_AF-A0A4V3HUJ7-F1
#
_entry.id   AF-A0A4V3HUJ7-F1
#
_cell.length_a   1.000
_cell.length_b   1.000
_cell.length_c   1.000
_cell.angle_alpha   90.00
_cell.angle_beta   90.00
_cell.angle_gamma   90.00
#
_symmetry.space_group_name_H-M   'P 1'
#
loop_
_entity.id
_entity.type
_entity.pdbx_description
1 polymer ?
#
loop_
_entity_poly.entity_id
_entity_poly.type
_entity_poly.pdbx_seq_one_letter_code
_entity_poly.pdbx_strand_id
1 'polypeptide(L)'
;MKTYVVDGSRVHTRADFFTELGRAVNGPGGYFGSNLDALVDCLRGGFGTPEDEPFRFVLQDAPRIRSAVGTKDWEAVEEIFEEAGVSLTSRTSTKDADPA
;
A
#
# COMPACT_ATOMS: atom_id res chain seq x y z
N MET A 1 0.23 -7.76 14.49
CA MET A 1 -0.23 -6.97 13.31
C MET A 1 0.81 -7.03 12.21
N LYS A 2 0.50 -7.80 11.15
CA LYS A 2 1.32 -7.91 9.95
C LYS A 2 1.45 -6.55 9.26
N THR A 3 2.62 -6.26 8.70
CA THR A 3 2.90 -4.98 8.03
C THR A 3 3.39 -5.23 6.62
N TYR A 4 2.70 -4.66 5.65
CA TYR A 4 3.08 -4.66 4.25
C TYR A 4 3.76 -3.34 3.91
N VAL A 5 4.95 -3.41 3.32
CA VAL A 5 5.70 -2.22 2.92
C VAL A 5 5.56 -2.03 1.43
N VAL A 6 5.04 -0.88 1.02
CA VAL A 6 4.96 -0.47 -0.38
C VAL A 6 6.20 0.36 -0.69
N ASP A 7 7.09 -0.17 -1.53
CA ASP A 7 8.32 0.51 -1.92
C ASP A 7 8.03 1.54 -3.02
N GLY A 8 7.83 2.79 -2.61
CA GLY A 8 7.54 3.87 -3.55
C GLY A 8 8.62 4.12 -4.59
N SER A 9 9.87 3.69 -4.35
CA SER A 9 10.94 3.82 -5.36
C SER A 9 10.66 3.02 -6.64
N ARG A 10 9.78 2.02 -6.56
CA ARG A 10 9.32 1.18 -7.68
C ARG A 10 8.05 1.68 -8.35
N VAL A 11 7.44 2.74 -7.81
CA VAL A 11 6.16 3.28 -8.27
C VAL A 11 6.42 4.50 -9.15
N HIS A 12 6.32 4.30 -10.47
CA HIS A 12 6.49 5.37 -11.47
C HIS A 12 5.18 5.77 -12.13
N THR A 13 4.22 4.85 -12.12
CA THR A 13 2.87 5.01 -12.66
C THR A 13 1.83 4.47 -11.69
N ARG A 14 0.55 4.81 -11.93
CA ARG A 14 -0.58 4.19 -11.24
C ARG A 14 -0.59 2.65 -11.33
N ALA A 15 -0.20 2.08 -12.46
CA ALA A 15 -0.14 0.62 -12.61
C ALA A 15 0.96 -0.01 -11.74
N ASP A 16 2.09 0.69 -11.60
CA ASP A 16 3.18 0.24 -10.72
C ASP A 16 2.75 0.23 -9.26
N PHE A 17 1.89 1.16 -8.83
CA PHE A 17 1.34 1.17 -7.47
C PHE A 17 0.60 -0.13 -7.16
N PHE A 18 -0.34 -0.55 -8.01
CA PHE A 18 -1.06 -1.81 -7.83
C PHE A 18 -0.13 -3.04 -7.91
N THR A 19 0.85 -3.00 -8.80
CA THR A 19 1.89 -4.04 -8.90
C THR A 19 2.69 -4.15 -7.60
N GLU A 20 3.04 -3.02 -6.99
CA GLU A 20 3.82 -2.98 -5.75
C GLU A 20 2.99 -3.39 -4.53
N LEU A 21 1.68 -3.11 -4.50
CA LEU A 21 0.77 -3.69 -3.50
C LEU A 21 0.77 -5.22 -3.59
N GLY A 22 0.64 -5.75 -4.81
CA GLY A 22 0.72 -7.19 -5.08
C GLY A 22 2.04 -7.80 -4.62
N ARG A 23 3.15 -7.12 -4.91
CA ARG A 23 4.48 -7.50 -4.42
C ARG A 23 4.57 -7.53 -2.90
N ALA A 24 4.06 -6.48 -2.24
CA ALA A 24 4.14 -6.34 -0.81
C ALA A 24 3.37 -7.47 -0.08
N VAL A 25 2.19 -7.83 -0.58
CA VAL A 25 1.33 -8.85 0.05
C VAL A 25 1.77 -10.27 -0.30
N ASN A 26 2.01 -10.54 -1.59
CA ASN A 26 2.12 -11.89 -2.14
C ASN A 26 3.49 -12.21 -2.75
N GLY A 27 4.48 -11.32 -2.60
CA GLY A 27 5.83 -11.51 -3.12
C GLY A 27 5.97 -11.15 -4.61
N PRO A 28 7.16 -11.33 -5.20
CA PRO A 28 7.44 -10.91 -6.58
C PRO A 28 6.43 -11.44 -7.62
N GLY A 29 5.78 -10.54 -8.35
CA GLY A 29 4.74 -10.90 -9.33
C GLY A 29 3.38 -11.24 -8.70
N GLY A 30 3.22 -11.05 -7.39
CA GLY A 30 1.98 -11.25 -6.66
C GLY A 30 0.89 -10.26 -7.06
N TYR A 31 -0.36 -10.65 -6.83
CA TYR A 31 -1.55 -9.86 -7.13
C TYR A 31 -2.17 -9.32 -5.84
N PHE A 32 -2.58 -8.06 -5.85
CA PHE A 32 -3.41 -7.47 -4.79
C PHE A 32 -4.24 -6.30 -5.38
N GLY A 33 -4.97 -6.60 -6.44
CA GLY A 33 -5.73 -5.63 -7.22
C GLY A 33 -4.93 -5.06 -8.39
N SER A 34 -5.64 -4.57 -9.41
CA SER A 34 -5.06 -3.88 -10.58
C SER A 34 -5.74 -2.54 -10.90
N ASN A 35 -6.74 -2.18 -10.10
CA ASN A 35 -7.51 -0.94 -10.16
C ASN A 35 -8.20 -0.71 -8.79
N LEU A 36 -9.00 0.35 -8.66
CA LEU A 36 -9.65 0.72 -7.40
C LEU A 36 -10.72 -0.30 -6.96
N ASP A 37 -11.56 -0.78 -7.87
CA ASP A 37 -12.59 -1.78 -7.55
C ASP A 37 -11.96 -3.09 -7.06
N ALA A 38 -10.92 -3.55 -7.75
CA ALA A 38 -10.18 -4.75 -7.36
C ALA A 38 -9.42 -4.57 -6.03
N LEU A 39 -9.01 -3.35 -5.69
CA LEU A 39 -8.40 -3.04 -4.39
C LEU A 39 -9.43 -3.20 -3.25
N VAL A 40 -10.67 -2.75 -3.45
CA VAL A 40 -11.77 -2.96 -2.48
C VAL A 40 -11.96 -4.45 -2.21
N ASP A 41 -12.03 -5.27 -3.27
CA ASP A 41 -12.18 -6.71 -3.13
C ASP A 41 -10.99 -7.34 -2.39
N CYS A 42 -9.77 -6.92 -2.71
CA CYS A 42 -8.56 -7.46 -2.07
C CYS A 42 -8.48 -7.13 -0.58
N LEU A 43 -8.91 -5.93 -0.18
CA LEU A 43 -8.88 -5.51 1.23
C LEU A 43 -9.95 -6.21 2.09
N ARG A 44 -11.00 -6.76 1.48
CA ARG A 44 -12.01 -7.57 2.18
C ARG A 44 -11.54 -8.97 2.59
N GLY A 45 -10.34 -9.38 2.16
CA GLY A 45 -9.71 -10.65 2.56
C GLY A 45 -9.74 -11.73 1.47
N GLY A 46 -9.01 -12.83 1.69
CA GLY A 46 -8.88 -13.94 0.73
C GLY A 46 -7.81 -13.75 -0.35
N PHE A 47 -7.05 -12.64 -0.32
CA PHE A 47 -6.03 -12.30 -1.31
C PHE A 47 -4.61 -12.20 -0.72
N GLY A 48 -4.32 -12.99 0.31
CA GLY A 48 -2.98 -13.07 0.93
C GLY A 48 -2.78 -12.21 2.19
N THR A 49 -3.79 -11.43 2.57
CA THR A 49 -3.89 -10.80 3.89
C THR A 49 -4.36 -11.81 4.95
N PRO A 50 -4.00 -11.63 6.24
CA PRO A 50 -4.54 -12.45 7.31
C PRO A 50 -6.06 -12.33 7.42
N GLU A 51 -6.75 -13.42 7.77
CA GLU A 51 -8.22 -13.45 7.91
C GLU A 51 -8.67 -13.04 9.32
N ASP A 52 -7.96 -13.49 10.36
CA ASP A 52 -8.39 -13.35 11.76
C ASP A 52 -7.54 -12.37 12.60
N GLU A 53 -6.69 -11.57 11.96
CA GLU A 53 -5.85 -10.58 12.66
C GLU A 53 -5.70 -9.27 11.88
N PRO A 54 -5.56 -8.13 12.58
CA PRO A 54 -5.35 -6.84 11.93
C PRO A 54 -3.99 -6.79 11.20
N PHE A 55 -3.98 -6.10 10.06
CA PHE A 55 -2.80 -5.80 9.26
C PHE A 55 -2.78 -4.32 8.85
N ARG A 56 -1.62 -3.84 8.40
CA ARG A 56 -1.46 -2.46 7.91
C ARG A 56 -0.53 -2.37 6.71
N PHE A 57 -0.62 -1.26 6.00
CA PHE A 57 0.29 -0.87 4.93
C PHE A 57 1.12 0.35 5.35
N VAL A 58 2.41 0.32 5.01
CA VAL A 58 3.36 1.41 5.22
C VAL A 58 3.99 1.79 3.89
N LEU A 59 3.81 3.05 3.51
CA LEU A 59 4.35 3.64 2.29
C LEU A 59 5.78 4.15 2.55
N GLN A 60 6.73 3.64 1.79
CA GLN A 60 8.06 4.23 1.67
C GLN A 60 8.05 5.20 0.48
N ASP A 61 8.57 6.42 0.64
CA ASP A 61 8.51 7.47 -0.40
C ASP A 61 7.06 7.78 -0.87
N ALA A 62 6.18 8.06 0.11
CA ALA A 62 4.78 8.40 -0.15
C ALA A 62 4.59 9.57 -1.15
N PRO A 63 5.43 10.64 -1.17
CA PRO A 63 5.31 11.69 -2.18
C PRO A 63 5.43 11.17 -3.61
N ARG A 64 6.35 10.23 -3.88
CA ARG A 64 6.50 9.61 -5.19
C ARG A 64 5.28 8.79 -5.58
N ILE A 65 4.75 7.98 -4.65
CA ILE A 65 3.53 7.19 -4.87
C ILE A 65 2.35 8.11 -5.21
N ARG A 66 2.13 9.15 -4.39
CA ARG A 66 1.07 10.15 -4.60
C ARG A 66 1.18 10.82 -5.96
N SER A 67 2.39 11.21 -6.36
CA SER A 67 2.64 11.82 -7.67
C SER A 67 2.37 10.87 -8.84
N ALA A 68 2.70 9.59 -8.70
CA ALA A 68 2.54 8.59 -9.75
C ALA A 68 1.08 8.10 -9.91
N VAL A 69 0.35 8.02 -8.80
CA VAL A 69 -1.07 7.65 -8.77
C VAL A 69 -1.95 8.82 -9.23
N GLY A 70 -1.58 10.05 -8.86
CA GLY A 70 -2.35 11.26 -9.14
C GLY A 70 -3.40 11.56 -8.07
N THR A 71 -3.67 12.84 -7.84
CA THR A 71 -4.47 13.33 -6.69
C THR A 71 -5.83 12.66 -6.56
N LYS A 72 -6.63 12.62 -7.64
CA LYS A 72 -7.98 12.05 -7.61
C LYS A 72 -7.98 10.57 -7.23
N ASP A 73 -7.12 9.78 -7.86
CA ASP A 73 -7.06 8.34 -7.59
C ASP A 73 -6.43 8.08 -6.21
N TRP A 74 -5.55 8.96 -5.74
CA TRP A 74 -4.98 8.88 -4.41
C TRP A 74 -6.02 9.13 -3.30
N GLU A 75 -6.88 10.14 -3.46
CA GLU A 75 -8.01 10.38 -2.55
C GLU A 75 -8.92 9.15 -2.43
N ALA A 76 -9.24 8.52 -3.56
CA ALA A 76 -10.03 7.28 -3.57
C ALA A 76 -9.28 6.11 -2.91
N VAL A 77 -7.96 6.01 -3.06
CA VAL A 77 -7.16 5.00 -2.34
C VAL A 77 -7.26 5.23 -0.84
N GLU A 78 -7.11 6.45 -0.34
CA GLU A 78 -7.20 6.75 1.09
C GLU A 78 -8.60 6.38 1.65
N GLU A 79 -9.67 6.74 0.93
CA GLU A 79 -11.05 6.39 1.28
C GLU A 79 -11.26 4.87 1.33
N ILE A 80 -10.80 4.12 0.32
CA ILE A 80 -10.92 2.66 0.28
C ILE A 80 -10.23 1.99 1.47
N PHE A 81 -9.04 2.46 1.85
CA PHE A 81 -8.32 1.93 3.01
C PHE A 81 -9.04 2.27 4.33
N GLU A 82 -9.59 3.48 4.44
CA GLU A 82 -10.40 3.91 5.59
C GLU A 82 -11.67 3.05 5.75
N GLU A 83 -12.45 2.88 4.67
CA GLU A 83 -13.67 2.06 4.66
C GLU A 83 -13.38 0.59 4.99
N ALA A 84 -12.25 0.06 4.53
CA ALA A 84 -11.81 -1.30 4.87
C ALA A 84 -11.31 -1.42 6.32
N GLY A 85 -11.13 -0.31 7.05
CA GLY A 85 -10.55 -0.31 8.39
C GLY A 85 -9.06 -0.71 8.41
N VAL A 86 -8.36 -0.58 7.28
CA VAL A 86 -6.95 -0.96 7.12
C VAL A 86 -6.08 0.29 7.17
N SER A 87 -5.15 0.35 8.12
CA SER A 87 -4.28 1.52 8.24
C SER A 87 -3.32 1.65 7.05
N LEU A 88 -3.29 2.83 6.43
CA LEU A 88 -2.33 3.25 5.40
C LEU A 88 -1.51 4.44 5.93
N THR A 89 -0.24 4.22 6.25
CA THR A 89 0.63 5.27 6.81
C THR A 89 1.90 5.45 5.99
N SER A 90 2.52 6.63 6.06
CA SER A 90 3.84 6.83 5.46
C SER A 90 4.94 6.67 6.50
N ARG A 91 6.08 6.11 6.10
CA ARG A 91 7.29 6.20 6.91
C ARG A 91 7.82 7.63 6.78
N THR A 92 7.59 8.46 7.80
CA THR A 92 8.41 9.66 7.97
C THR A 92 9.85 9.20 8.14
N SER A 93 10.76 9.76 7.34
CA SER A 93 12.19 9.52 7.56
C SER A 93 12.54 10.09 8.93
N THR A 94 12.55 9.25 9.96
CA THR A 94 13.28 9.56 11.18
C THR A 94 14.75 9.50 10.81
N LYS A 95 15.28 10.67 10.49
CA LYS A 95 16.66 11.02 10.82
C LYS A 95 16.77 11.01 12.35
N ASP A 96 16.72 9.83 12.97
CA ASP A 96 16.98 9.60 14.39
C ASP A 96 17.18 8.10 14.61
N ALA A 97 18.43 7.65 14.49
CA ALA A 97 19.08 6.61 15.29
C ALA A 97 20.40 6.20 14.64
N ASP A 98 21.44 7.00 14.87
CA ASP A 98 22.73 6.44 15.32
C ASP A 98 23.52 7.55 16.04
N PRO A 99 23.47 7.64 17.39
CA PRO A 99 24.57 8.25 18.11
C PRO A 99 25.71 7.23 18.17
N ALA A 100 26.88 7.68 17.69
CA ALA A 100 28.16 7.00 17.84
C ALA A 100 28.49 6.62 19.29
#